data_AF-A0A7W0MGA8-F1
#
_entry.id   AF-A0A7W0MGA8-F1
#
_cell.length_a   1.000
_cell.length_b   1.000
_cell.length_c   1.000
_cell.angle_alpha   90.00
_cell.angle_beta   90.00
_cell.angle_gamma   90.00
#
_symmetry.space_group_name_H-M   'P 1'
#
loop_
_entity.id
_entity.type
_entity.pdbx_description
1 polymer ?
#
loop_
_entity_poly.entity_id
_entity_poly.type
_entity_poly.pdbx_seq_one_letter_code
_entity_poly.pdbx_strand_id
1 'polypeptide(L)'
;MTNKLTETAPRIFYDCTKCPAFCCGIYERVSVTKRDLNRLARYFSVTVEVATRRYTKLWGKSERVLRRTPDPLLGEACRFLDRQTRGCSIYHGRPNVCREYPARPRCAYYDVLQFERTQQDDPDVLPLFQITFRKAE
;
A
#
# COMPACT_ATOMS: atom_id res chain seq x y z
N MET A 1 24.09 28.77 -22.10
CA MET A 1 22.75 28.15 -22.25
C MET A 1 22.23 27.87 -20.86
N THR A 2 21.42 28.78 -20.34
CA THR A 2 20.93 28.78 -18.96
C THR A 2 19.97 27.61 -18.74
N ASN A 3 20.38 26.71 -17.85
CA ASN A 3 19.60 25.55 -17.46
C ASN A 3 18.40 26.04 -16.64
N LYS A 4 17.22 26.08 -17.27
CA LYS A 4 15.94 26.29 -16.59
C LYS A 4 15.71 25.11 -15.66
N LEU A 5 16.06 25.28 -14.39
CA LEU A 5 15.53 24.47 -13.30
C LEU A 5 14.01 24.65 -13.32
N THR A 6 13.34 23.69 -13.97
CA THR A 6 11.88 23.60 -14.02
C THR A 6 11.34 23.52 -12.59
N GLU A 7 10.29 24.30 -12.36
CA GLU A 7 9.51 24.43 -11.12
C GLU A 7 9.54 23.17 -10.25
N THR A 8 10.03 23.37 -9.03
CA THR A 8 10.37 22.38 -8.01
C THR A 8 9.30 21.32 -7.81
N ALA A 9 9.62 20.07 -8.13
CA ALA A 9 8.86 18.91 -7.67
C ALA A 9 8.64 19.00 -6.15
N PRO A 10 7.45 18.64 -5.63
CA PRO A 10 7.15 18.76 -4.22
C PRO A 10 8.11 17.90 -3.40
N ARG A 11 8.68 18.48 -2.32
CA ARG A 11 9.52 17.73 -1.38
C ARG A 11 8.69 16.62 -0.73
N ILE A 12 9.19 15.39 -0.81
CA ILE A 12 8.55 14.21 -0.21
C ILE A 12 9.05 14.06 1.23
N PHE A 13 8.13 13.87 2.18
CA PHE A 13 8.40 13.81 3.63
C PHE A 13 8.11 12.43 4.23
N TYR A 14 8.10 11.38 3.41
CA TYR A 14 7.94 10.01 3.88
C TYR A 14 8.92 9.10 3.16
N ASP A 15 9.27 7.99 3.82
CA ASP A 15 10.13 6.97 3.25
C ASP A 15 9.44 5.60 3.33
N CYS A 16 9.03 5.07 2.17
CA CYS A 16 8.38 3.77 2.09
C CYS A 16 9.31 2.61 2.48
N THR A 17 10.64 2.76 2.37
CA THR A 17 11.59 1.68 2.74
C THR A 17 11.84 1.63 4.24
N LYS A 18 11.43 2.66 4.98
CA LYS A 18 11.51 2.73 6.46
C LYS A 18 10.16 2.53 7.16
N CYS A 19 9.13 2.24 6.38
CA CYS A 19 7.76 2.02 6.83
C CYS A 19 7.47 0.51 6.87
N PRO A 20 6.74 0.00 7.89
CA PRO A 20 6.37 -1.42 8.01
C PRO A 20 5.25 -1.86 7.04
N ALA A 21 5.11 -1.16 5.91
CA ALA A 21 4.06 -1.30 4.90
C ALA A 21 2.62 -1.03 5.37
N PHE A 22 2.40 0.12 6.04
CA PHE A 22 1.06 0.55 6.44
C PHE A 22 0.04 0.55 5.29
N CYS A 23 0.43 0.93 4.06
CA CYS A 23 -0.46 0.88 2.90
C CYS A 23 -0.94 -0.54 2.54
N CYS A 24 -0.19 -1.58 2.90
CA CYS A 24 -0.56 -2.97 2.71
C CYS A 24 -1.41 -3.53 3.86
N GLY A 25 -1.36 -2.94 5.05
CA GLY A 25 -2.09 -3.41 6.23
C GLY A 25 -3.39 -2.66 6.50
N ILE A 26 -3.40 -1.34 6.38
CA ILE A 26 -4.48 -0.47 6.89
C ILE A 26 -5.73 -0.54 6.01
N TYR A 27 -5.56 -0.61 4.68
CA TYR A 27 -6.68 -0.60 3.76
C TYR A 27 -7.14 -2.01 3.42
N GLU A 28 -8.29 -2.41 3.97
CA GLU A 28 -8.85 -3.74 3.75
C GLU A 28 -9.36 -3.95 2.31
N ARG A 29 -9.71 -2.84 1.65
CA ARG A 29 -10.36 -2.79 0.34
C ARG A 29 -9.48 -2.05 -0.67
N VAL A 30 -8.48 -2.73 -1.21
CA VAL A 30 -7.67 -2.21 -2.33
C VAL A 30 -8.35 -2.60 -3.63
N SER A 31 -9.13 -1.68 -4.21
CA SER A 31 -9.86 -1.90 -5.45
C SER A 31 -8.91 -2.09 -6.65
N VAL A 32 -9.32 -2.94 -7.59
CA VAL A 32 -8.55 -3.22 -8.80
C VAL A 32 -9.43 -3.12 -10.05
N THR A 33 -8.95 -2.36 -11.03
CA THR A 33 -9.59 -2.19 -12.33
C THR A 33 -9.17 -3.29 -13.31
N LYS A 34 -9.84 -3.37 -14.46
CA LYS A 34 -9.39 -4.21 -15.58
C LYS A 34 -7.95 -3.88 -16.03
N ARG A 35 -7.56 -2.61 -15.97
CA ARG A 35 -6.19 -2.17 -16.31
C ARG A 35 -5.17 -2.69 -15.29
N ASP A 36 -5.52 -2.70 -14.02
CA ASP A 36 -4.67 -3.25 -12.96
C ASP A 36 -4.51 -4.76 -13.09
N LEU A 37 -5.58 -5.48 -13.43
CA LEU A 37 -5.52 -6.91 -13.70
C LEU A 37 -4.57 -7.24 -14.87
N ASN A 38 -4.65 -6.47 -15.96
CA ASN A 38 -3.70 -6.60 -17.09
C ASN A 38 -2.26 -6.31 -16.67
N ARG A 39 -2.05 -5.42 -15.69
CA ARG A 39 -0.71 -5.10 -15.19
C ARG A 39 -0.17 -6.23 -14.30
N LEU A 40 -0.99 -6.76 -13.41
CA LEU A 40 -0.65 -7.93 -12.59
C LEU A 40 -0.34 -9.14 -13.47
N ALA A 41 -1.17 -9.41 -14.47
CA ALA A 41 -0.99 -10.48 -15.43
C ALA A 41 0.38 -10.39 -16.13
N ARG A 42 0.72 -9.21 -16.66
CA ARG A 42 2.03 -8.94 -17.27
C ARG A 42 3.19 -9.09 -16.28
N TYR A 43 3.06 -8.56 -15.07
CA TYR A 43 4.12 -8.64 -14.06
C TYR A 43 4.47 -10.09 -13.71
N PHE A 44 3.47 -10.96 -13.60
CA PHE A 44 3.66 -12.37 -13.27
C PHE A 44 3.80 -13.28 -14.50
N SER A 45 3.78 -12.73 -15.71
CA SER A 45 3.78 -13.51 -16.98
C SER A 45 2.70 -14.59 -17.02
N VAL A 46 1.47 -14.24 -16.62
CA VAL A 46 0.29 -15.12 -16.63
C VAL A 46 -0.88 -14.46 -17.37
N THR A 47 -1.93 -15.23 -17.68
CA THR A 47 -3.15 -14.66 -18.27
C THR A 47 -3.92 -13.79 -17.28
N VAL A 48 -4.78 -12.91 -17.78
CA VAL A 48 -5.63 -12.03 -16.96
C VAL A 48 -6.57 -12.85 -16.08
N GLU A 49 -7.11 -13.96 -16.57
CA GLU A 49 -7.99 -14.87 -15.84
C GLU A 49 -7.23 -15.50 -14.66
N VAL A 50 -6.00 -15.94 -14.89
CA VAL A 50 -5.13 -16.50 -13.85
C VAL A 50 -4.81 -15.45 -12.81
N ALA A 51 -4.40 -14.25 -13.21
CA ALA A 51 -4.10 -13.15 -12.30
C ALA A 51 -5.34 -12.76 -11.47
N THR A 52 -6.49 -12.66 -12.12
CA THR A 52 -7.77 -12.35 -11.48
C THR A 52 -8.09 -13.37 -10.40
N ARG A 53 -8.03 -14.68 -10.72
CA ARG A 53 -8.35 -15.75 -9.77
C ARG A 53 -7.35 -15.82 -8.61
N ARG A 54 -6.05 -15.74 -8.91
CA ARG A 54 -4.97 -15.92 -7.92
C ARG A 54 -4.85 -14.74 -6.96
N TYR A 55 -4.96 -13.51 -7.45
CA TYR A 55 -4.54 -12.33 -6.68
C TYR A 55 -5.68 -11.48 -6.15
N THR A 56 -6.92 -11.72 -6.61
CA THR A 56 -8.07 -10.86 -6.28
C THR A 56 -9.26 -11.68 -5.78
N LYS A 57 -10.19 -11.00 -5.11
CA LYS A 57 -11.50 -11.54 -4.72
C LYS A 57 -12.59 -10.51 -5.03
N LEU A 58 -13.84 -10.97 -5.13
CA LEU A 58 -14.98 -10.07 -5.15
C LEU A 58 -15.30 -9.60 -3.73
N TRP A 59 -15.69 -8.34 -3.63
CA TRP A 59 -16.18 -7.69 -2.43
C TRP A 59 -17.58 -7.14 -2.71
N GLY A 60 -18.58 -7.56 -1.94
CA GLY A 60 -19.97 -7.26 -2.24
C GLY A 60 -20.42 -7.83 -3.59
N LYS A 61 -21.17 -7.04 -4.36
CA LYS A 61 -21.79 -7.50 -5.61
C LYS A 61 -20.88 -7.45 -6.84
N SER A 62 -19.97 -6.47 -6.92
CA SER A 62 -19.23 -6.20 -8.16
C SER A 62 -17.82 -5.65 -7.98
N GLU A 63 -17.46 -5.20 -6.78
CA GLU A 63 -16.13 -4.63 -6.55
C GLU A 63 -15.10 -5.76 -6.51
N ARG A 64 -13.99 -5.60 -7.22
CA ARG A 64 -12.86 -6.52 -7.15
C ARG A 64 -11.75 -5.88 -6.34
N VAL A 65 -11.24 -6.61 -5.37
CA VAL A 65 -10.18 -6.15 -4.46
C VAL A 65 -9.02 -7.14 -4.42
N LEU A 66 -7.84 -6.67 -4.04
CA LEU A 66 -6.71 -7.56 -3.77
C LEU A 66 -7.03 -8.52 -2.62
N ARG A 67 -6.48 -9.73 -2.70
CA ARG A 67 -6.51 -10.67 -1.58
C ARG A 67 -5.56 -10.23 -0.47
N ARG A 68 -5.97 -10.53 0.76
CA ARG A 68 -5.16 -10.38 1.97
C ARG A 68 -4.77 -11.75 2.52
N THR A 69 -3.75 -11.77 3.35
CA THR A 69 -3.24 -12.94 4.06
C THR A 69 -2.89 -12.56 5.49
N PRO A 70 -2.93 -13.51 6.45
CA PRO A 70 -2.51 -13.24 7.82
C PRO A 70 -1.08 -12.69 7.89
N ASP A 71 -0.89 -11.68 8.73
CA ASP A 71 0.41 -11.06 9.01
C ASP A 71 0.59 -10.93 10.53
N PRO A 72 1.74 -11.34 11.10
CA PRO A 72 1.93 -11.39 12.55
C PRO A 72 2.00 -10.00 13.18
N LEU A 73 2.35 -8.97 12.41
CA LEU A 73 2.47 -7.59 12.91
C LEU A 73 1.17 -6.82 12.70
N LEU A 74 0.58 -6.93 11.50
CA LEU A 74 -0.57 -6.12 11.09
C LEU A 74 -1.92 -6.86 11.19
N GLY A 75 -1.93 -8.08 11.73
CA GLY A 75 -3.08 -9.00 11.76
C GLY A 75 -3.37 -9.61 10.39
N GLU A 76 -3.68 -8.76 9.40
CA GLU A 76 -3.79 -9.13 7.99
C GLU A 76 -3.13 -8.07 7.10
N ALA A 77 -2.49 -8.52 6.03
CA ALA A 77 -1.88 -7.62 5.05
C ALA A 77 -2.21 -8.05 3.61
N CYS A 78 -1.97 -7.15 2.65
CA CYS A 78 -1.99 -7.47 1.23
C CYS A 78 -1.14 -8.71 0.95
N ARG A 79 -1.64 -9.65 0.13
CA ARG A 79 -0.91 -10.86 -0.29
C ARG A 79 0.48 -10.57 -0.86
N PHE A 80 0.71 -9.39 -1.41
CA PHE A 80 1.98 -9.00 -2.02
C PHE A 80 2.93 -8.31 -1.05
N LEU A 81 2.62 -8.27 0.25
CA LEU A 81 3.58 -7.85 1.25
C LEU A 81 4.63 -8.94 1.42
N ASP A 82 5.89 -8.59 1.21
CA ASP A 82 7.02 -9.42 1.62
C ASP A 82 7.16 -9.33 3.14
N ARG A 83 7.01 -10.47 3.84
CA ARG A 83 6.95 -10.50 5.30
C ARG A 83 8.30 -10.25 5.97
N GLN A 84 9.41 -10.44 5.25
CA GLN A 84 10.76 -10.28 5.77
C GLN A 84 11.24 -8.84 5.58
N THR A 85 11.20 -8.36 4.35
CA THR A 85 11.67 -7.01 3.98
C THR A 85 10.66 -5.92 4.32
N ARG A 86 9.40 -6.30 4.57
CA ARG A 86 8.26 -5.39 4.71
C ARG A 86 8.04 -4.52 3.47
N GLY A 87 8.53 -4.94 2.31
CA GLY A 87 8.35 -4.28 1.03
C GLY A 87 7.20 -4.86 0.20
N CYS A 88 6.71 -4.11 -0.77
CA CYS A 88 5.74 -4.64 -1.75
C CYS A 88 6.47 -5.46 -2.83
N SER A 89 6.21 -6.77 -2.90
CA SER A 89 6.86 -7.69 -3.85
C SER A 89 6.46 -7.47 -5.31
N ILE A 90 5.47 -6.61 -5.57
CA ILE A 90 5.01 -6.23 -6.90
C ILE A 90 5.18 -4.73 -7.17
N TYR A 91 6.20 -4.07 -6.62
CA TYR A 91 6.33 -2.60 -6.66
C TYR A 91 6.08 -2.00 -8.05
N HIS A 92 6.63 -2.61 -9.11
CA HIS A 92 6.41 -2.20 -10.51
C HIS A 92 5.15 -2.78 -11.16
N GLY A 93 4.50 -3.77 -10.55
CA GLY A 93 3.21 -4.36 -10.94
C GLY A 93 1.99 -3.77 -10.20
N ARG A 94 2.21 -2.87 -9.24
CA ARG A 94 1.18 -2.31 -8.35
C ARG A 94 -0.07 -1.79 -9.09
N PRO A 95 -1.28 -2.01 -8.55
CA PRO A 95 -2.49 -1.30 -8.97
C PRO A 95 -2.34 0.23 -8.86
N ASN A 96 -3.15 0.98 -9.60
CA ASN A 96 -3.09 2.44 -9.59
C ASN A 96 -3.26 3.04 -8.20
N VAL A 97 -4.24 2.57 -7.41
CA VAL A 97 -4.45 3.03 -6.03
C VAL A 97 -3.19 2.90 -5.16
N CYS A 98 -2.39 1.84 -5.35
CA CYS A 98 -1.15 1.63 -4.60
C CYS A 98 0.03 2.47 -5.14
N ARG A 99 -0.02 2.91 -6.40
CA ARG A 99 0.99 3.80 -7.00
C ARG A 99 0.76 5.24 -6.60
N GLU A 100 -0.51 5.63 -6.54
CA GLU A 100 -0.91 6.98 -6.22
C GLU A 100 -0.72 7.25 -4.74
N TYR A 101 -0.93 6.25 -3.87
CA TYR A 101 -0.76 6.39 -2.42
C TYR A 101 0.62 6.98 -2.02
N PRO A 102 0.66 7.98 -1.11
CA PRO A 102 -0.43 8.60 -0.35
C PRO A 102 -1.13 9.76 -1.07
N ALA A 103 -0.86 9.95 -2.36
CA ALA A 103 -1.36 11.00 -3.26
C ALA A 103 -1.04 12.43 -2.80
N ARG A 104 -0.09 12.55 -1.86
CA ARG A 104 0.34 13.79 -1.21
C ARG A 104 1.83 13.70 -0.88
N PRO A 105 2.52 14.82 -0.62
CA PRO A 105 3.94 14.81 -0.24
C PRO A 105 4.22 14.24 1.16
N ARG A 106 3.19 14.12 2.02
CA ARG A 106 3.27 13.50 3.35
C ARG A 106 2.40 12.25 3.43
N CYS A 107 2.81 11.31 4.28
CA CYS A 107 2.03 10.13 4.63
C CYS A 107 1.67 10.19 6.12
N ALA A 108 0.39 10.35 6.45
CA ALA A 108 -0.06 10.51 7.83
C ALA A 108 0.39 9.36 8.76
N TYR A 109 0.35 8.12 8.27
CA TYR A 109 0.76 6.96 9.07
C TYR A 109 2.28 6.88 9.28
N TYR A 110 3.05 7.35 8.30
CA TYR A 110 4.50 7.48 8.46
C TYR A 110 4.83 8.59 9.46
N ASP A 111 4.11 9.71 9.40
CA ASP A 111 4.27 10.81 10.35
C ASP A 111 4.02 10.34 11.80
N VAL A 112 2.97 9.55 12.04
CA VAL A 112 2.69 8.96 13.36
C VAL A 112 3.81 8.00 13.79
N LEU A 113 4.32 7.14 12.90
CA LEU A 113 5.45 6.26 13.21
C LEU A 113 6.70 7.06 13.62
N GLN A 114 7.02 8.13 12.91
CA GLN A 114 8.17 8.97 13.28
C GLN A 114 7.95 9.70 14.61
N PHE A 115 6.72 10.18 14.84
CA PHE A 115 6.34 10.79 16.10
C PHE A 115 6.53 9.83 17.28
N GLU A 116 5.95 8.63 17.22
CA GLU A 116 6.03 7.64 18.29
C GLU A 116 7.48 7.20 18.57
N ARG A 117 8.27 6.93 17.52
CA ARG A 117 9.70 6.62 17.67
C ARG A 117 10.47 7.72 18.39
N THR A 118 10.15 8.98 18.10
CA THR A 118 10.78 10.13 18.74
C THR A 118 10.32 10.30 20.18
N GLN A 119 9.02 10.13 20.46
CA GLN A 119 8.49 10.31 21.81
C GLN A 119 8.95 9.22 22.77
N GLN A 120 9.08 7.99 22.28
CA GLN A 120 9.47 6.84 23.10
C GLN A 120 10.98 6.57 23.06
N ASP A 121 11.73 7.29 22.22
CA ASP A 121 13.16 7.07 21.96
C ASP A 121 13.48 5.61 21.62
N ASP A 122 12.58 4.97 20.87
CA ASP A 122 12.67 3.55 20.51
C ASP A 122 12.38 3.37 19.01
N PRO A 123 13.36 2.91 18.20
CA PRO A 123 13.19 2.71 16.77
C PRO A 123 12.25 1.53 16.43
N ASP A 124 12.01 0.61 17.36
CA ASP A 124 11.24 -0.62 17.14
C ASP A 124 9.75 -0.46 17.50
N VAL A 125 9.34 0.71 18.00
CA VAL A 125 7.93 1.04 18.21
C VAL A 125 7.15 0.94 16.89
N LEU A 126 6.06 0.17 16.94
CA LEU A 126 5.16 -0.07 15.82
C LEU A 126 3.73 0.35 16.18
N PRO A 127 3.25 1.52 15.74
CA PRO A 127 1.85 1.88 15.89
C PRO A 127 0.96 0.99 15.02
N LEU A 128 -0.10 0.43 15.62
CA LEU A 128 -1.11 -0.34 14.92
C LEU A 128 -2.34 0.53 14.67
N PHE A 129 -2.77 0.58 13.41
CA PHE A 129 -3.91 1.40 12.99
C PHE A 129 -5.11 0.51 12.64
N GLN A 130 -6.27 0.83 13.20
CA GLN A 130 -7.54 0.21 12.86
C GLN A 130 -8.51 1.27 12.36
N ILE A 131 -9.02 1.09 11.14
CA ILE A 131 -10.09 1.94 10.59
C ILE A 131 -11.41 1.24 10.83
N THR A 132 -12.29 1.87 11.61
CA THR A 132 -13.64 1.37 11.88
C THR A 132 -14.66 2.41 11.44
N PHE A 133 -15.74 1.96 10.79
CA PHE A 133 -16.84 2.82 10.38
C PHE A 133 -17.91 2.78 11.48
N ARG A 134 -18.11 3.90 12.17
CA ARG A 134 -19.26 4.06 13.06
C ARG A 134 -20.51 4.15 12.17
N LYS A 135 -21.51 3.32 12.41
CA LYS A 135 -22.82 3.52 11.79
C LYS A 135 -23.37 4.84 12.35
N ALA A 136 -23.72 5.77 11.47
CA ALA A 136 -24.59 6.86 11.87
C ALA A 136 -25.96 6.22 12.13
N GLU A 137 -26.46 6.35 13.35
CA GLU A 137 -27.85 6.05 13.70
C GLU A 137 -28.80 7.05 13.03
#